data_AF-A0A2W6C2U1-F1
#
_entry.id   AF-A0A2W6C2U1-F1
#
_cell.length_a   1.000
_cell.length_b   1.000
_cell.length_c   1.000
_cell.angle_alpha   90.00
_cell.angle_beta   90.00
_cell.angle_gamma   90.00
#
_symmetry.space_group_name_H-M   'P 1'
#
loop_
_entity.id
_entity.type
_entity.pdbx_description
1 polymer ?
#
loop_
_entity_poly.entity_id
_entity_poly.type
_entity_poly.pdbx_seq_one_letter_code
_entity_poly.pdbx_strand_id
1 'polypeptide(L)'
;ASTSTSAGAGSASGAAPTGAPPSLAVPAGQSLSLGVTSTDGVLLLHLSEVLFSGTSVPITFTFANAGSVTLVVPVQLSEPSSPVGISVPPPSGGTGG
;
A
#
# COMPACT_ATOMS: atom_id res chain seq x y z
N ALA A 1 -47.52 -5.02 -10.00
CA ALA A 1 -46.78 -5.01 -11.27
C ALA A 1 -45.31 -5.14 -10.93
N SER A 2 -44.67 -6.22 -11.39
CA SER A 2 -43.24 -6.50 -11.12
C SER A 2 -42.45 -6.14 -12.37
N THR A 3 -41.54 -5.18 -12.28
CA THR A 3 -40.62 -4.85 -13.38
C THR A 3 -39.21 -5.29 -13.01
N SER A 4 -38.77 -6.36 -13.65
CA SER A 4 -37.38 -6.82 -13.69
C SER A 4 -36.50 -5.75 -14.34
N THR A 5 -35.28 -5.57 -13.85
CA THR A 5 -34.21 -4.95 -14.65
C THR A 5 -32.91 -5.69 -14.36
N SER A 6 -32.54 -6.54 -15.31
CA SER A 6 -31.25 -7.24 -15.36
C SER A 6 -30.22 -6.29 -15.97
N ALA A 7 -29.27 -5.82 -15.15
CA ALA A 7 -28.08 -5.15 -15.67
C ALA A 7 -26.97 -6.19 -15.85
N GLY A 8 -26.70 -6.55 -17.12
CA GLY A 8 -25.60 -7.42 -17.49
C GLY A 8 -24.26 -6.75 -17.18
N ALA A 9 -23.44 -7.40 -16.35
CA ALA A 9 -22.06 -7.00 -16.15
C ALA A 9 -21.22 -7.63 -17.27
N GLY A 10 -20.74 -6.79 -18.18
CA GLY A 10 -19.85 -7.17 -19.27
C GLY A 10 -18.55 -7.77 -18.74
N SER A 11 -18.14 -8.89 -19.32
CA SER A 11 -16.85 -9.52 -19.04
C SER A 11 -15.73 -8.68 -19.65
N ALA A 12 -15.08 -7.85 -18.84
CA ALA A 12 -13.81 -7.25 -19.20
C ALA A 12 -12.73 -8.34 -19.19
N SER A 13 -12.41 -8.88 -20.37
CA SER A 13 -11.27 -9.78 -20.53
C SER A 13 -9.99 -8.94 -20.54
N GLY A 14 -9.45 -8.68 -19.34
CA GLY A 14 -8.12 -8.13 -19.17
C GLY A 14 -7.08 -9.20 -19.44
N ALA A 15 -6.21 -8.96 -20.41
CA ALA A 15 -5.06 -9.84 -20.68
C ALA A 15 -4.21 -9.97 -19.41
N ALA A 16 -3.95 -11.21 -18.98
CA ALA A 16 -3.07 -11.48 -17.85
C ALA A 16 -1.62 -11.09 -18.19
N PRO A 17 -0.88 -10.45 -17.28
CA PRO A 17 0.51 -10.08 -17.53
C PRO A 17 1.37 -11.33 -17.80
N THR A 18 2.09 -11.33 -18.91
CA THR A 18 3.07 -12.36 -19.31
C THR A 18 4.34 -12.20 -18.49
N GLY A 19 4.36 -12.86 -17.34
CA GLY A 19 5.49 -12.95 -16.42
C GLY A 19 4.93 -13.26 -15.04
N ALA A 20 5.04 -14.52 -14.59
CA ALA A 20 4.59 -14.86 -13.24
C ALA A 20 5.35 -13.98 -12.25
N PRO A 21 4.65 -13.18 -11.42
CA PRO A 21 5.33 -12.35 -10.44
C PRO A 21 6.12 -13.25 -9.47
N PRO A 22 7.25 -12.76 -8.93
CA PRO A 22 7.97 -13.49 -7.89
C PRO A 22 7.00 -13.83 -6.74
N SER A 23 6.86 -15.12 -6.44
CA SER A 23 5.94 -15.60 -5.40
C SER A 23 6.68 -15.76 -4.07
N LEU A 24 6.06 -15.30 -2.99
CA LEU A 24 6.55 -15.50 -1.62
C LEU A 24 5.93 -16.78 -1.03
N ALA A 25 6.75 -17.59 -0.36
CA ALA A 25 6.26 -18.78 0.33
C ALA A 25 5.68 -18.41 1.69
N VAL A 26 4.47 -18.89 1.98
CA VAL A 26 3.87 -18.82 3.32
C VAL A 26 3.94 -20.23 3.93
N PRO A 27 4.82 -20.48 4.92
CA PRO A 27 4.97 -21.80 5.50
C PRO A 27 3.71 -22.23 6.26
N ALA A 28 3.38 -23.52 6.22
CA ALA A 28 2.21 -24.04 6.92
C ALA A 28 2.31 -23.81 8.43
N GLY A 29 1.22 -23.32 9.04
CA GLY A 29 1.16 -23.04 10.48
C GLY A 29 1.98 -21.83 10.94
N GLN A 30 2.57 -21.06 10.01
CA GLN A 30 3.37 -19.87 10.29
C GLN A 30 2.71 -18.62 9.68
N SER A 31 3.06 -17.47 10.25
CA SER A 31 2.68 -16.17 9.72
C SER A 31 3.86 -15.56 8.97
N LEU A 32 3.63 -15.13 7.73
CA LEU A 32 4.59 -14.31 6.99
C LEU A 32 4.37 -12.84 7.34
N SER A 33 5.41 -12.17 7.86
CA SER A 33 5.38 -10.73 8.13
C SER A 33 5.96 -9.99 6.94
N LEU A 34 5.20 -9.03 6.40
CA LEU A 34 5.61 -8.18 5.28
C LEU A 34 5.72 -6.74 5.78
N GLY A 35 6.83 -6.07 5.50
CA GLY A 35 7.03 -4.70 5.95
C GLY A 35 8.27 -4.06 5.37
N VAL A 36 8.32 -2.73 5.38
CA VAL A 36 9.45 -1.95 4.84
C VAL A 36 10.76 -2.18 5.60
N THR A 37 10.70 -2.68 6.83
CA THR A 37 11.86 -3.05 7.67
C THR A 37 12.11 -4.56 7.71
N SER A 38 11.27 -5.35 7.05
CA SER A 38 11.43 -6.81 6.99
C SER A 38 12.28 -7.20 5.78
N THR A 39 12.90 -8.39 5.84
CA THR A 39 13.62 -8.97 4.68
C THR A 39 12.68 -9.18 3.49
N ASP A 40 11.41 -9.46 3.77
CA ASP A 40 10.36 -9.68 2.79
C ASP A 40 9.41 -8.47 2.72
N GLY A 41 9.15 -8.01 1.49
CA GLY A 41 8.29 -6.85 1.23
C GLY A 41 7.61 -6.95 -0.13
N VAL A 42 6.50 -6.22 -0.28
CA VAL A 42 5.77 -6.11 -1.54
C VAL A 42 5.92 -4.68 -2.05
N LEU A 43 6.48 -4.54 -3.24
CA LEU A 43 6.64 -3.26 -3.91
C LEU A 43 5.54 -3.08 -4.97
N LEU A 44 4.76 -2.02 -4.83
CA LEU A 44 3.77 -1.61 -5.82
C LEU A 44 4.47 -0.79 -6.91
N LEU A 45 4.45 -1.30 -8.14
CA LEU A 45 5.04 -0.65 -9.31
C LEU A 45 3.96 0.01 -10.18
N HIS A 46 4.35 1.04 -10.94
CA HIS A 46 3.48 1.71 -11.92
C HIS A 46 2.13 2.16 -11.36
N LEU A 47 2.16 2.84 -10.21
CA LEU A 47 0.95 3.46 -9.66
C LEU A 47 0.33 4.41 -10.69
N SER A 48 -0.94 4.18 -11.02
CA SER A 48 -1.69 5.02 -11.97
C SER A 48 -2.07 6.39 -11.40
N GLU A 49 -2.04 6.52 -10.08
CA GLU A 49 -2.42 7.73 -9.34
C GLU A 49 -1.44 8.01 -8.21
N VAL A 50 -1.36 9.28 -7.81
CA VAL A 50 -0.58 9.69 -6.65
C VAL A 50 -1.32 9.29 -5.37
N LEU A 51 -0.64 8.55 -4.49
CA LEU A 51 -1.20 8.15 -3.20
C LEU A 51 -0.97 9.24 -2.15
N PHE A 52 -2.03 9.60 -1.43
CA PHE A 52 -1.98 10.56 -0.32
C PHE A 52 -2.06 9.85 1.02
N SER A 53 -1.37 10.38 2.04
CA SER A 53 -1.45 9.85 3.39
C SER A 53 -2.87 9.88 3.94
N GLY A 54 -3.24 8.86 4.71
CA GLY A 54 -4.58 8.70 5.27
C GLY A 54 -5.63 8.16 4.29
N THR A 55 -5.28 8.01 3.00
CA THR A 55 -6.10 7.24 2.06
C THR A 55 -5.89 5.74 2.26
N SER A 56 -6.84 4.93 1.81
CA SER A 56 -6.76 3.46 1.90
C SER A 56 -6.86 2.84 0.52
N VAL A 57 -5.99 1.88 0.24
CA VAL A 57 -5.93 1.16 -1.03
C VAL A 57 -6.31 -0.30 -0.79
N PRO A 58 -7.32 -0.85 -1.48
CA PRO A 58 -7.61 -2.27 -1.45
C PRO A 58 -6.53 -3.03 -2.25
N ILE A 59 -5.88 -4.01 -1.62
CA ILE A 59 -4.89 -4.89 -2.23
C ILE A 59 -5.39 -6.33 -2.16
N THR A 60 -5.49 -6.99 -3.31
CA THR A 60 -5.88 -8.40 -3.39
C THR A 60 -4.63 -9.28 -3.54
N PHE A 61 -4.41 -10.13 -2.54
CA PHE A 61 -3.40 -11.18 -2.58
C PHE A 61 -4.02 -12.46 -3.13
N THR A 62 -3.36 -13.09 -4.09
CA THR A 62 -3.76 -14.40 -4.62
C THR A 62 -2.76 -15.46 -4.17
N PHE A 63 -3.25 -16.45 -3.45
CA PHE A 63 -2.51 -17.60 -2.99
C PHE A 63 -2.69 -18.77 -3.96
N ALA A 64 -1.58 -19.42 -4.32
CA ALA A 64 -1.60 -20.54 -5.26
C ALA A 64 -2.57 -21.67 -4.85
N ASN A 65 -2.73 -21.91 -3.55
CA ASN A 65 -3.48 -23.06 -3.03
C ASN A 65 -4.69 -22.68 -2.15
N ALA A 66 -4.96 -21.39 -1.94
CA ALA A 66 -5.95 -20.93 -0.95
C ALA A 66 -6.91 -19.83 -1.46
N GLY A 67 -6.87 -19.52 -2.76
CA GLY A 67 -7.74 -18.49 -3.34
C GLY A 67 -7.18 -17.08 -3.14
N SER A 68 -8.05 -16.07 -3.00
CA SER A 68 -7.63 -14.67 -2.88
C SER A 68 -8.21 -13.98 -1.65
N VAL A 69 -7.45 -13.05 -1.09
CA VAL A 69 -7.83 -12.22 0.07
C VAL A 69 -7.59 -10.76 -0.29
N THR A 70 -8.59 -9.90 -0.03
CA THR A 70 -8.46 -8.45 -0.19
C THR A 70 -8.26 -7.80 1.16
N LEU A 71 -7.19 -7.00 1.29
CA LEU A 71 -6.87 -6.21 2.46
C LEU A 71 -7.00 -4.73 2.14
N VAL A 72 -7.56 -3.94 3.06
CA VAL A 72 -7.60 -2.48 2.94
C VAL A 72 -6.38 -1.92 3.65
N VAL A 73 -5.41 -1.41 2.89
CA VAL A 73 -4.13 -0.95 3.42
C VAL A 73 -4.11 0.58 3.48
N PRO A 74 -3.98 1.20 4.67
CA PRO A 74 -3.85 2.64 4.79
C PRO A 74 -2.47 3.09 4.31
N VAL A 75 -2.44 4.18 3.54
CA VAL A 75 -1.21 4.83 3.09
C VAL A 75 -0.68 5.70 4.23
N GLN A 76 0.55 5.42 4.66
CA GLN A 76 1.24 6.17 5.71
C GLN A 76 2.53 6.77 5.16
N LEU A 77 2.87 7.99 5.59
CA LEU A 77 4.21 8.52 5.35
C LEU A 77 5.17 7.75 6.26
N SER A 78 6.16 7.10 5.67
CA SER A 78 7.28 6.58 6.46
C SER A 78 8.14 7.79 6.86
N GLU A 79 8.23 8.09 8.16
CA GLU A 79 9.12 9.15 8.62
C GLU A 79 10.55 8.83 8.14
N PRO A 80 11.28 9.79 7.54
CA PRO A 80 12.71 9.60 7.34
C PRO A 80 13.33 9.46 8.73
N SER A 81 14.08 8.39 8.96
CA SER A 81 14.91 8.24 10.16
C SER A 81 16.00 9.32 10.12
N SER A 82 15.67 10.53 10.57
CA SER A 82 16.57 11.66 10.82
C SER A 82 15.84 12.66 11.71
N PRO A 83 16.44 13.09 12.84
CA PRO A 83 15.74 13.93 13.80
C PRO A 83 15.39 15.28 13.18
N VAL A 84 14.14 15.72 13.39
CA VAL A 84 13.72 17.09 13.11
C VAL A 84 14.52 18.02 14.02
N GLY A 85 15.59 18.60 13.48
CA GLY A 85 16.32 19.68 14.14
C GLY A 85 15.50 20.95 14.05
N ILE A 86 14.70 21.26 15.07
CA ILE A 86 14.17 22.62 15.23
C ILE A 86 15.33 23.51 15.64
N SER A 87 15.93 24.20 14.68
CA SER A 87 16.89 25.26 14.96
C SER A 87 16.12 26.51 15.38
N VAL A 88 16.11 26.79 16.68
CA VAL A 88 15.64 28.07 17.21
C VAL A 88 16.79 29.06 17.07
N PRO A 89 16.65 30.15 16.27
CA PRO A 89 17.68 31.17 16.21
C PRO A 89 17.85 31.82 17.59
N PRO A 90 19.09 32.10 18.03
CA PRO A 90 19.29 32.84 19.27
C PRO A 90 18.57 34.19 19.18
N PRO A 91 17.93 34.69 20.26
CA PRO A 91 17.35 36.01 20.23
C PRO A 91 18.44 37.01 19.89
N SER A 92 18.27 37.74 18.78
CA SER A 92 19.17 38.81 18.37
C SER A 92 19.33 39.77 19.55
N GLY A 93 20.53 39.75 20.15
CA GLY A 93 20.85 40.57 21.32
C GLY A 93 20.57 42.03 21.03
N GLY A 94 19.59 42.60 21.75
CA GLY A 94 19.40 44.04 21.82
C GLY A 94 20.44 44.63 22.76
N THR A 95 21.49 45.21 22.20
CA THR A 95 22.35 46.17 22.89
C THR A 95 21.60 47.51 22.91
N GLY A 96 21.09 47.90 24.08
CA GLY A 96 20.67 49.27 24.40
C GLY A 96 20.88 49.41 25.90
N GLY A 97 21.68 50.33 26.41
CA GLY A 97 21.84 51.74 26.04
C GLY A 97 21.67 52.50 27.34
#